data_AF-A0A661D7R4-F1
#
_entry.id   AF-A0A661D7R4-F1
#
_cell.length_a   1.000
_cell.length_b   1.000
_cell.length_c   1.000
_cell.angle_alpha   90.00
_cell.angle_beta   90.00
_cell.angle_gamma   90.00
#
_symmetry.space_group_name_H-M   'P 1'
#
loop_
_entity.id
_entity.type
_entity.pdbx_description
1 polymer ?
#
loop_
_entity_poly.entity_id
_entity_poly.type
_entity_poly.pdbx_seq_one_letter_code
_entity_poly.pdbx_strand_id
1 'polypeptide(L)'
;MATYSTNEFRSGLKLMIDGDPCSIVDNEVVKPGKGQAFNRVKVRNLKSGRVVERTYKSGESVEAADVMDTDLQYLYNDGEQWHFMHPETFEQMAADETAVGDAKLWLKEQDMCTVTLWNGNPLAVTP
;
A
#
# COMPACT_ATOMS: atom_id res chain seq x y z
N MET A 1 1.54 0.11 18.13
CA MET A 1 1.71 0.23 16.66
C MET A 1 3.17 0.00 16.36
N ALA A 2 3.50 -0.79 15.33
CA ALA A 2 4.89 -0.98 14.94
C ALA A 2 5.44 0.34 14.39
N THR A 3 6.69 0.66 14.69
CA THR A 3 7.38 1.85 14.18
C THR A 3 8.68 1.41 13.52
N TYR A 4 9.00 1.99 12.38
CA TYR A 4 10.26 1.75 11.68
C TYR A 4 11.16 2.96 11.80
N SER A 5 12.42 2.71 12.13
CA SER A 5 13.46 3.74 12.09
C SER A 5 13.90 3.97 10.64
N THR A 6 14.47 5.15 10.35
CA THR A 6 15.03 5.47 9.01
C THR A 6 16.05 4.43 8.51
N ASN A 7 16.68 3.67 9.40
CA ASN A 7 17.65 2.64 9.06
C ASN A 7 17.01 1.38 8.47
N GLU A 8 15.72 1.16 8.74
CA GLU A 8 14.96 -0.01 8.28
C GLU A 8 14.20 0.27 6.98
N PHE A 9 14.28 1.51 6.47
CA PHE A 9 13.58 1.93 5.27
C PHE A 9 14.12 1.22 4.03
N ARG A 10 13.25 0.42 3.44
CA ARG A 10 13.48 -0.36 2.22
C ARG A 10 12.31 -0.19 1.27
N SER A 11 12.58 -0.32 -0.04
CA SER A 11 11.51 -0.33 -1.04
C SER A 11 10.48 -1.40 -0.72
N GLY A 12 9.20 -1.06 -0.90
CA GLY A 12 8.06 -1.90 -0.56
C GLY A 12 7.56 -1.77 0.88
N LEU A 13 8.35 -1.18 1.81
CA LEU A 13 7.90 -0.97 3.19
C LEU A 13 6.66 -0.06 3.23
N LYS A 14 5.68 -0.43 4.05
CA LYS A 14 4.40 0.29 4.19
C LYS A 14 4.42 1.13 5.47
N LEU A 15 4.28 2.43 5.32
CA LEU A 15 4.39 3.43 6.40
C LEU A 15 3.14 4.30 6.43
N MET A 16 2.79 4.77 7.62
CA MET A 16 1.76 5.77 7.81
C MET A 16 2.41 7.16 7.74
N ILE A 17 1.99 7.98 6.77
CA ILE A 17 2.53 9.33 6.58
C ILE A 17 1.36 10.29 6.45
N ASP A 18 1.31 11.31 7.31
CA ASP A 18 0.24 12.31 7.33
C ASP A 18 -1.18 11.70 7.47
N GLY A 19 -1.29 10.50 8.06
CA GLY A 19 -2.55 9.75 8.22
C GLY A 19 -2.96 8.86 7.04
N ASP A 20 -2.16 8.82 5.97
CA ASP A 20 -2.40 7.98 4.79
C ASP A 20 -1.40 6.81 4.68
N PRO A 21 -1.83 5.63 4.20
CA PRO A 21 -0.95 4.51 3.93
C PRO A 21 -0.08 4.79 2.71
N CYS A 22 1.24 4.73 2.90
CA CYS A 22 2.23 4.98 1.86
C CYS A 22 3.20 3.80 1.73
N SER A 23 3.63 3.50 0.51
CA SER A 23 4.67 2.51 0.25
C SER A 23 5.97 3.18 -0.20
N ILE A 24 7.10 2.82 0.39
CA ILE A 24 8.41 3.32 -0.04
C ILE A 24 8.70 2.81 -1.45
N VAL A 25 8.94 3.73 -2.37
CA VAL A 25 9.42 3.43 -3.72
C VAL A 25 10.94 3.36 -3.71
N ASP A 26 11.58 4.37 -3.12
CA ASP A 26 13.03 4.53 -3.11
C ASP A 26 13.50 5.24 -1.84
N ASN A 27 14.73 4.95 -1.43
CA ASN A 27 15.35 5.53 -0.23
C ASN A 27 16.83 5.81 -0.50
N GLU A 28 17.21 7.09 -0.45
CA GLU A 28 18.57 7.57 -0.62
C GLU A 28 19.11 8.12 0.71
N VAL A 29 20.21 7.54 1.20
CA VAL A 29 20.90 8.01 2.41
C VAL A 29 21.96 9.05 2.02
N VAL A 30 21.74 10.30 2.42
CA VAL A 30 22.65 11.43 2.12
C VAL A 30 23.47 11.78 3.36
N LYS A 31 24.80 11.74 3.21
CA LYS A 31 25.77 12.13 4.25
C LYS A 31 26.56 13.36 3.80
N PRO A 32 26.16 14.59 4.18
CA PRO A 32 26.87 15.79 3.78
C PRO A 32 28.23 15.89 4.49
N GLY A 33 29.26 16.40 3.81
CA GLY A 33 30.60 16.58 4.40
C GLY A 33 30.63 17.54 5.61
N LYS A 34 29.64 18.42 5.73
CA LYS A 34 29.31 19.19 6.94
C LYS A 34 27.79 19.18 7.13
N GLY A 35 27.29 18.51 8.17
CA GLY A 35 25.86 18.44 8.50
C GLY A 35 25.44 17.09 9.07
N GLN A 36 24.20 16.98 9.53
CA GLN A 36 23.60 15.72 9.96
C GLN A 36 23.21 14.89 8.73
N ALA A 37 23.39 13.57 8.80
CA ALA A 37 22.90 12.65 7.78
C ALA A 37 21.36 12.64 7.75
N PHE A 38 20.80 12.45 6.56
CA PHE A 38 19.35 12.36 6.36
C PHE A 38 19.03 11.39 5.23
N ASN A 39 17.81 10.87 5.24
CA ASN A 39 17.31 9.99 4.20
C ASN A 39 16.29 10.74 3.35
N ARG A 40 16.48 10.74 2.03
CA ARG A 40 15.45 11.17 1.07
C ARG A 40 14.68 9.95 0.62
N VAL A 41 13.41 9.92 0.98
CA VAL A 41 12.53 8.78 0.76
C VAL A 41 11.45 9.21 -0.21
N LYS A 42 11.36 8.51 -1.34
CA LYS A 42 10.24 8.62 -2.26
C LYS A 42 9.20 7.60 -1.85
N VAL A 43 8.00 8.07 -1.52
CA VAL A 43 6.89 7.22 -1.10
C VAL A 43 5.72 7.41 -2.05
N ARG A 44 5.02 6.33 -2.36
CA ARG A 44 3.77 6.35 -3.11
C ARG A 44 2.62 6.24 -2.13
N ASN A 45 1.75 7.24 -2.12
CA ASN A 45 0.50 7.18 -1.37
C ASN A 45 -0.42 6.15 -2.04
N LEU A 46 -0.86 5.16 -1.27
CA LEU A 46 -1.65 4.04 -1.80
C LEU A 46 -3.11 4.41 -2.06
N LYS A 47 -3.62 5.45 -1.41
CA LYS A 47 -4.99 5.94 -1.59
C LYS A 47 -5.14 6.85 -2.81
N SER A 48 -4.15 7.70 -3.08
CA SER A 48 -4.18 8.66 -4.20
C SER A 48 -3.30 8.28 -5.38
N GLY A 49 -2.44 7.26 -5.25
CA GLY A 49 -1.44 6.86 -6.25
C GLY A 49 -0.29 7.85 -6.44
N ARG A 50 -0.32 9.03 -5.79
CA ARG A 50 0.69 10.08 -5.95
C ARG A 50 2.00 9.68 -5.30
N VAL A 51 3.11 9.99 -5.98
CA VAL A 51 4.46 9.83 -5.43
C VAL A 51 4.88 11.17 -4.81
N VAL A 52 5.27 11.13 -3.54
CA VAL A 52 5.78 12.28 -2.80
C VAL A 52 7.17 11.99 -2.27
N GLU A 53 8.00 13.02 -2.23
CA GLU A 53 9.33 12.94 -1.62
C GLU A 53 9.28 13.52 -0.22
N ARG A 54 9.86 12.78 0.74
CA ARG A 54 9.97 13.17 2.14
C ARG A 54 11.42 13.03 2.59
N THR A 55 11.88 13.97 3.40
CA THR A 55 13.22 13.93 3.98
C THR A 55 13.09 13.66 5.47
N TYR A 56 13.76 12.61 5.95
CA TYR A 56 13.78 12.22 7.36
C TYR A 56 15.19 12.35 7.92
N LYS A 57 15.32 12.81 9.16
CA LYS A 57 16.63 12.85 9.82
C LYS A 57 17.04 11.42 10.20
N SER A 58 18.33 11.10 10.13
CA SER A 58 18.78 9.78 10.57
C SER A 58 18.44 9.54 12.05
N GLY A 59 17.73 8.45 12.32
CA GLY A 59 17.25 8.07 13.65
C GLY A 59 15.80 8.47 13.95
N GLU A 60 15.12 9.12 13.02
CA GLU A 60 13.68 9.37 13.11
C GLU A 60 12.89 8.07 12.91
N SER A 61 11.78 7.94 13.63
CA SER A 61 10.89 6.77 13.55
C SER A 61 9.56 7.17 12.95
N VAL A 62 9.02 6.32 12.08
CA VAL A 62 7.73 6.51 11.42
C VAL A 62 6.84 5.31 11.72
N GLU A 63 5.54 5.53 11.85
CA GLU A 63 4.57 4.47 12.11
C GLU A 63 4.43 3.53 10.91
N ALA A 64 4.28 2.24 11.17
CA ALA A 64 3.96 1.25 10.16
C ALA A 64 2.48 1.37 9.76
N ALA A 65 2.19 1.27 8.47
CA ALA A 65 0.82 1.10 8.00
C ALA A 65 0.49 -0.40 7.95
N ASP A 66 -0.67 -0.79 8.48
CA ASP A 66 -1.18 -2.16 8.38
C ASP A 66 -1.79 -2.38 7.00
N VAL A 67 -0.91 -2.64 6.03
CA VAL A 67 -1.26 -2.88 4.64
C VAL A 67 -0.77 -4.26 4.24
N MET A 68 -1.69 -5.08 3.72
CA MET A 68 -1.41 -6.44 3.27
C MET A 68 -1.89 -6.60 1.84
N ASP A 69 -1.04 -7.16 0.98
CA ASP A 69 -1.42 -7.58 -0.36
C ASP A 69 -1.86 -9.04 -0.26
N THR A 70 -3.09 -9.34 -0.66
CA THR A 70 -3.69 -10.69 -0.57
C THR A 70 -4.20 -11.12 -1.92
N ASP A 71 -3.87 -12.33 -2.35
CA ASP A 71 -4.34 -12.88 -3.61
C ASP A 71 -5.74 -13.47 -3.42
N LEU A 72 -6.71 -12.88 -4.10
CA LEU A 72 -8.12 -13.28 -4.01
C LEU A 72 -8.65 -13.60 -5.39
N GLN A 73 -9.60 -14.52 -5.46
CA GLN A 73 -10.32 -14.82 -6.68
C GLN A 73 -11.47 -13.84 -6.87
N TYR A 74 -11.55 -13.18 -8.01
CA TYR A 74 -12.69 -12.35 -8.36
C TYR A 74 -13.92 -13.22 -8.71
N LEU A 75 -15.05 -12.94 -8.08
CA LEU A 75 -16.29 -13.71 -8.26
C LEU A 75 -17.24 -13.01 -9.23
N TYR A 76 -17.81 -11.89 -8.81
CA TYR A 76 -18.80 -11.11 -9.56
C TYR A 76 -18.84 -9.67 -9.02
N ASN A 77 -19.57 -8.81 -9.70
CA ASN A 77 -19.98 -7.50 -9.17
C ASN A 77 -21.50 -7.37 -9.22
N ASP A 78 -22.06 -6.60 -8.31
CA ASP A 78 -23.49 -6.28 -8.26
C ASP A 78 -23.82 -4.90 -8.86
N GLY A 79 -22.80 -4.21 -9.38
CA GLY A 79 -22.87 -2.86 -9.95
C GLY A 79 -22.35 -1.76 -9.01
N GLU A 80 -22.32 -1.99 -7.70
CA GLU A 80 -21.77 -1.06 -6.70
C GLU A 80 -20.51 -1.61 -6.04
N GLN A 81 -20.46 -2.92 -5.81
CA GLN A 81 -19.38 -3.62 -5.15
C GLN A 81 -18.86 -4.78 -6.01
N TRP A 82 -17.56 -5.04 -5.89
CA TRP A 82 -16.87 -6.17 -6.50
C TRP A 82 -16.54 -7.19 -5.42
N HIS A 83 -16.99 -8.42 -5.61
CA HIS A 83 -16.81 -9.49 -4.65
C HIS A 83 -15.60 -10.35 -5.01
N PHE A 84 -14.76 -10.58 -4.00
CA PHE A 84 -13.57 -11.40 -4.06
C PHE A 84 -13.64 -12.49 -3.00
N MET A 85 -12.99 -13.62 -3.23
CA MET A 85 -12.95 -14.75 -2.31
C MET A 85 -11.53 -15.25 -2.13
N HIS A 86 -11.14 -15.50 -0.89
CA HIS A 86 -9.87 -16.15 -0.60
C HIS A 86 -9.95 -17.64 -0.94
N PRO A 87 -9.04 -18.19 -1.77
CA PRO A 87 -9.15 -19.56 -2.27
C PRO A 87 -9.01 -20.63 -1.18
N GLU A 88 -8.25 -20.35 -0.12
CA GLU A 88 -8.01 -21.31 0.97
C GLU A 88 -9.03 -21.23 2.12
N THR A 89 -9.39 -20.02 2.57
CA THR A 89 -10.28 -19.80 3.72
C THR A 89 -11.75 -19.65 3.31
N PHE A 90 -12.02 -19.45 2.01
CA PHE A 90 -13.34 -19.12 1.46
C PHE A 90 -13.96 -17.84 2.04
N GLU A 91 -13.13 -16.99 2.67
CA GLU A 91 -13.56 -15.68 3.15
C GLU A 91 -13.85 -14.76 1.97
N GLN A 92 -14.98 -14.07 2.02
CA GLN A 92 -15.40 -13.15 0.98
C GLN A 92 -15.18 -11.72 1.43
N MET A 93 -14.71 -10.90 0.50
CA MET A 93 -14.52 -9.46 0.70
C MET A 93 -15.18 -8.70 -0.44
N ALA A 94 -15.80 -7.58 -0.10
CA ALA A 94 -16.37 -6.65 -1.06
C ALA A 94 -15.46 -5.43 -1.18
N ALA A 95 -15.10 -5.05 -2.40
CA ALA A 95 -14.38 -3.82 -2.68
C ALA A 95 -15.31 -2.82 -3.38
N ASP A 96 -15.26 -1.57 -2.92
CA ASP A 96 -16.05 -0.49 -3.49
C ASP A 96 -15.46 0.00 -4.83
N GLU A 97 -16.25 0.71 -5.64
CA GLU A 97 -15.79 1.27 -6.92
C GLU A 97 -14.50 2.11 -6.78
N THR A 98 -14.34 2.84 -5.67
CA THR A 98 -13.14 3.63 -5.42
C THR A 98 -11.88 2.79 -5.20
N ALA A 99 -12.02 1.58 -4.63
CA ALA A 99 -10.91 0.67 -4.39
C ALA A 99 -10.56 -0.13 -5.65
N VAL A 100 -11.57 -0.49 -6.46
CA VAL A 100 -11.35 -1.17 -7.74
C VAL A 100 -10.80 -0.21 -8.80
N GLY A 101 -11.31 1.03 -8.85
CA GLY A 101 -10.87 2.06 -9.77
C GLY A 101 -10.91 1.59 -11.23
N ASP A 102 -9.79 1.77 -11.94
CA ASP A 102 -9.65 1.39 -13.35
C ASP A 102 -9.53 -0.13 -13.57
N ALA A 103 -9.27 -0.92 -12.51
CA ALA A 103 -9.16 -2.37 -12.62
C ALA A 103 -10.48 -3.02 -13.07
N LYS A 104 -11.64 -2.38 -12.84
CA LYS A 104 -12.96 -2.90 -13.21
C LYS A 104 -13.10 -3.27 -14.68
N LEU A 105 -12.32 -2.63 -15.56
CA LEU A 105 -12.32 -2.91 -17.00
C LEU A 105 -11.59 -4.20 -17.38
N TRP A 106 -10.76 -4.71 -16.47
CA TRP A 106 -9.85 -5.83 -16.69
C TRP A 106 -10.20 -7.05 -15.83
N LEU A 107 -11.12 -6.90 -14.88
CA LEU A 107 -11.57 -7.99 -14.02
C LEU A 107 -12.39 -9.01 -14.82
N LYS A 108 -11.93 -10.25 -14.81
CA LYS A 108 -12.63 -11.40 -15.39
C LYS A 108 -13.04 -12.36 -14.29
N GLU A 109 -14.27 -12.84 -14.33
CA GLU A 109 -14.78 -13.81 -13.37
C GLU A 109 -13.85 -15.03 -13.27
N GLN A 110 -13.66 -15.52 -12.04
CA GLN A 110 -12.77 -16.61 -11.65
C GLN A 110 -11.27 -16.34 -11.76
N ASP A 111 -10.83 -15.15 -12.18
CA ASP A 111 -9.41 -14.81 -12.23
C ASP A 111 -8.85 -14.47 -10.84
N MET A 112 -7.55 -14.68 -10.67
CA MET A 112 -6.84 -14.35 -9.43
C MET A 112 -6.33 -12.91 -9.52
N CYS A 113 -6.69 -12.09 -8.54
CA CYS A 113 -6.30 -10.68 -8.46
C CYS A 113 -5.63 -10.41 -7.11
N THR A 114 -4.65 -9.51 -7.09
CA THR A 114 -4.03 -9.08 -5.84
C THR A 114 -4.80 -7.88 -5.28
N VAL A 115 -5.39 -8.04 -4.10
CA VAL A 115 -6.13 -6.99 -3.38
C VAL A 115 -5.28 -6.47 -2.24
N THR A 116 -4.98 -5.18 -2.28
CA THR A 116 -4.30 -4.46 -1.19
C THR A 116 -5.33 -4.07 -0.14
N LEU A 117 -5.23 -4.67 1.04
CA LEU A 117 -6.06 -4.37 2.21
C LEU A 117 -5.33 -3.36 3.11
N TRP A 118 -6.07 -2.41 3.66
CA TRP A 118 -5.60 -1.48 4.69
C TRP A 118 -6.52 -1.55 5.91
N ASN A 119 -5.96 -1.94 7.07
CA ASN A 119 -6.74 -2.25 8.29
C ASN A 119 -7.91 -3.22 8.01
N GLY A 120 -7.71 -4.20 7.12
CA GLY A 120 -8.73 -5.16 6.70
C GLY A 120 -9.73 -4.68 5.64
N ASN A 121 -9.68 -3.41 5.21
CA ASN A 121 -10.56 -2.90 4.15
C ASN A 121 -9.85 -2.85 2.80
N PRO A 122 -10.48 -3.26 1.68
CA PRO A 122 -9.90 -3.12 0.35
C PRO A 122 -9.59 -1.68 -0.01
N LEU A 123 -8.34 -1.43 -0.40
CA LEU A 123 -7.84 -0.12 -0.79
C LEU A 123 -7.55 -0.05 -2.29
N ALA A 124 -6.97 -1.10 -2.86
CA ALA A 124 -6.63 -1.17 -4.27
C ALA A 124 -6.76 -2.60 -4.79
N VAL A 125 -7.19 -2.75 -6.04
CA VAL A 125 -7.24 -4.05 -6.74
C VAL A 125 -6.30 -4.02 -7.93
N THR A 126 -5.43 -5.02 -8.02
CA THR A 126 -4.56 -5.25 -9.19
C THR A 126 -5.03 -6.55 -9.87
N PRO A 127 -5.57 -6.46 -11.10
CA PRO A 127 -6.02 -7.63 -11.87
C PRO A 127 -4.84 -8.46 -12.40
#